data_AF-M1BWJ8-F1
#
_entry.id   AF-M1BWJ8-F1
#
_cell.length_a   1.000
_cell.length_b   1.000
_cell.length_c   1.000
_cell.angle_alpha   90.00
_cell.angle_beta   90.00
_cell.angle_gamma   90.00
#
_symmetry.space_group_name_H-M   'P 1'
#
loop_
_entity.id
_entity.type
_entity.pdbx_description
1 polymer ?
#
loop_
_entity_poly.entity_id
_entity_poly.type
_entity_poly.pdbx_seq_one_letter_code
_entity_poly.pdbx_strand_id
1 'polypeptide(L)'
;MQALCDKDQSTKKVPGMGNLERRILEVNKKRVKVVKPGSKTSFPTTEVRGTYAPPFHVELFRNDQHRLRIVVDSESEVDLLVQTRHLRDIVVLVIRGLAQRFNSTSLNSLLKIET
;
A
#
# COMPACT_ATOMS: atom_id res chain seq x y z
N MET A 1 -23.86 -32.54 0.33
CA MET A 1 -22.76 -32.58 1.30
C MET A 1 -22.11 -31.21 1.32
N GLN A 2 -22.23 -30.49 2.44
CA GLN A 2 -21.77 -29.12 2.60
C GLN A 2 -20.35 -29.13 3.17
N ALA A 3 -19.36 -28.71 2.37
CA ALA A 3 -18.01 -28.50 2.85
C ALA A 3 -17.91 -27.08 3.44
N LEU A 4 -17.97 -27.04 4.76
CA LEU A 4 -17.73 -25.89 5.60
C LEU A 4 -16.22 -25.76 5.79
N CYS A 5 -15.56 -24.91 5.01
CA CYS A 5 -14.17 -24.51 5.24
C CYS A 5 -13.86 -23.24 4.43
N ASP A 6 -13.81 -22.08 5.08
CA ASP A 6 -12.53 -21.38 5.20
C ASP A 6 -12.55 -20.36 6.36
N LYS A 7 -11.97 -20.81 7.47
CA LYS A 7 -11.05 -20.09 8.35
C LYS A 7 -11.13 -18.55 8.28
N ASP A 8 -11.97 -18.00 9.15
CA ASP A 8 -11.92 -16.59 9.58
C ASP A 8 -10.57 -16.35 10.29
N GLN A 9 -9.51 -16.15 9.51
CA GLN A 9 -8.17 -15.93 10.01
C GLN A 9 -8.07 -14.51 10.58
N SER A 10 -8.44 -14.41 11.86
CA SER A 10 -7.93 -13.41 12.80
C SER A 10 -8.12 -11.95 12.34
N THR A 11 -9.35 -11.47 12.37
CA THR A 11 -9.59 -10.04 12.63
C THR A 11 -9.21 -9.74 14.09
N LYS A 12 -7.91 -9.62 14.38
CA LYS A 12 -7.45 -8.91 15.58
C LYS A 12 -7.91 -7.46 15.42
N LYS A 13 -9.13 -7.16 15.86
CA LYS A 13 -9.60 -5.79 16.03
C LYS A 13 -8.70 -5.17 17.08
N VAL A 14 -7.83 -4.26 16.65
CA VAL A 14 -6.97 -3.50 17.55
C VAL A 14 -7.89 -2.61 18.40
N PRO A 15 -7.88 -2.74 19.73
CA PRO A 15 -8.65 -1.85 20.60
C PRO A 15 -8.23 -0.40 20.37
N GLY A 16 -9.18 0.52 20.20
CA GLY A 16 -8.91 1.96 20.06
C GLY A 16 -9.03 2.55 18.65
N MET A 17 -9.32 1.74 17.63
CA MET A 17 -9.40 2.18 16.23
C MET A 17 -10.87 2.28 15.73
N GLY A 18 -11.78 2.71 16.61
CA GLY A 18 -13.21 2.79 16.34
C GLY A 18 -13.52 3.72 15.15
N ASN A 19 -14.25 3.21 14.16
CA ASN A 19 -14.62 3.82 12.86
C ASN A 19 -13.59 3.80 11.71
N LEU A 20 -12.42 3.17 11.88
CA LEU A 20 -11.48 3.01 10.76
C LEU A 20 -11.84 1.80 9.90
N GLU A 21 -12.04 2.02 8.60
CA GLU A 21 -12.25 0.92 7.65
C GLU A 21 -10.93 0.24 7.32
N ARG A 22 -10.89 -1.10 7.42
CA ARG A 22 -9.72 -1.89 7.05
C ARG A 22 -9.41 -1.72 5.54
N ARG A 23 -8.13 -1.62 5.20
CA ARG A 23 -7.59 -1.73 3.84
C ARG A 23 -6.52 -2.81 3.77
N ILE A 24 -6.35 -3.39 2.59
CA ILE A 24 -5.25 -4.30 2.27
C ILE A 24 -4.26 -3.53 1.39
N LEU A 25 -3.01 -3.44 1.85
CA LEU A 25 -1.89 -2.87 1.10
C LEU A 25 -1.09 -4.00 0.47
N GLU A 26 -1.21 -4.17 -0.84
CA GLU A 26 -0.43 -5.14 -1.62
C GLU A 26 0.80 -4.44 -2.21
N VAL A 27 1.98 -4.97 -1.91
CA VAL A 27 3.27 -4.43 -2.37
C VAL A 27 4.05 -5.52 -3.05
N ASN A 28 4.59 -5.25 -4.24
CA ASN A 28 5.56 -6.12 -4.89
C ASN A 28 6.60 -5.29 -5.63
N LYS A 29 7.59 -5.95 -6.26
CA LYS A 29 8.70 -5.24 -6.93
C LYS A 29 8.30 -4.23 -8.02
N LYS A 30 7.11 -4.37 -8.62
CA LYS A 30 6.67 -3.57 -9.77
C LYS A 30 5.53 -2.59 -9.45
N ARG A 31 4.72 -2.88 -8.43
CA ARG A 31 3.47 -2.14 -8.17
C ARG A 31 3.11 -2.13 -6.70
N VAL A 32 2.39 -1.08 -6.34
CA VAL A 32 1.62 -0.96 -5.10
C VAL A 32 0.13 -0.93 -5.43
N LYS A 33 -0.69 -1.51 -4.56
CA LYS A 33 -2.13 -1.52 -4.70
C LYS A 33 -2.80 -1.45 -3.33
N VAL A 34 -3.82 -0.62 -3.19
CA VAL A 34 -4.65 -0.53 -1.99
C VAL A 34 -6.05 -1.02 -2.32
N VAL A 35 -6.54 -1.96 -1.52
CA VAL A 35 -7.81 -2.65 -1.75
C VAL A 35 -8.71 -2.46 -0.54
N LYS A 36 -9.92 -1.98 -0.80
CA LYS A 36 -11.05 -2.10 0.11
C LYS A 36 -11.50 -3.56 0.10
N PRO A 37 -11.37 -4.29 1.22
CA PRO A 37 -11.81 -5.68 1.28
C PRO A 37 -13.31 -5.77 1.05
N GLY A 38 -13.72 -6.82 0.35
CA GLY A 38 -15.13 -7.17 0.21
C GLY A 38 -15.74 -7.54 1.55
N SER A 39 -17.06 -7.47 1.62
CA SER A 39 -17.86 -7.97 2.74
C SER A 39 -18.73 -9.13 2.28
N LYS A 40 -19.62 -9.64 3.14
CA LYS A 40 -20.59 -10.67 2.75
C LYS A 40 -21.47 -10.25 1.57
N THR A 41 -21.62 -8.95 1.32
CA THR A 41 -22.51 -8.38 0.28
C THR A 41 -21.78 -7.53 -0.75
N SER A 42 -20.44 -7.45 -0.72
CA SER A 42 -19.68 -6.59 -1.63
C SER A 42 -18.39 -7.24 -2.10
N PHE A 43 -18.07 -7.07 -3.38
CA PHE A 43 -16.77 -7.48 -3.92
C PHE A 43 -15.64 -6.57 -3.42
N PRO A 44 -14.39 -7.07 -3.34
CA PRO A 44 -13.25 -6.21 -3.07
C PRO A 44 -13.07 -5.15 -4.16
N THR A 45 -12.80 -3.91 -3.75
CA THR A 45 -12.61 -2.78 -4.67
C THR A 45 -11.19 -2.25 -4.56
N THR A 46 -10.55 -2.00 -5.70
CA THR A 46 -9.24 -1.35 -5.73
C THR A 46 -9.44 0.15 -5.64
N GLU A 47 -8.83 0.77 -4.62
CA GLU A 47 -8.90 2.23 -4.45
C GLU A 47 -7.77 2.92 -5.21
N VAL A 48 -6.56 2.36 -5.09
CA VAL A 48 -5.37 2.89 -5.76
C VAL A 48 -4.54 1.74 -6.31
N ARG A 49 -3.96 1.94 -7.50
CA ARG A 49 -2.99 1.03 -8.11
C ARG A 49 -1.98 1.83 -8.91
N GLY A 50 -0.70 1.68 -8.59
CA GLY A 50 0.37 2.42 -9.24
C GLY A 50 1.64 1.60 -9.42
N THR A 51 2.47 2.03 -10.36
CA THR A 51 3.88 1.63 -10.41
C THR A 51 4.70 2.62 -9.59
N TYR A 52 5.99 2.33 -9.40
CA TYR A 52 6.88 3.24 -8.67
C TYR A 52 7.53 4.31 -9.55
N ALA A 53 7.08 4.47 -10.78
CA ALA A 53 7.56 5.52 -11.68
C ALA A 53 7.14 6.91 -11.15
N PRO A 54 7.96 7.97 -11.34
CA PRO A 54 7.53 9.33 -11.09
C PRO A 54 6.19 9.63 -11.78
N PRO A 55 5.27 10.35 -11.12
CA PRO A 55 5.45 11.16 -9.90
C PRO A 55 5.25 10.41 -8.57
N PHE A 56 5.26 9.08 -8.56
CA PHE A 56 5.03 8.27 -7.37
C PHE A 56 5.89 8.66 -6.15
N HIS A 57 5.25 8.85 -4.99
CA HIS A 57 5.94 9.05 -3.72
C HIS A 57 5.08 8.64 -2.50
N VAL A 58 5.71 8.65 -1.32
CA VAL A 58 5.05 8.37 -0.03
C VAL A 58 5.33 9.50 0.94
N GLU A 59 4.26 10.08 1.48
CA GLU A 59 4.32 11.17 2.45
C GLU A 59 4.13 10.67 3.88
N LEU A 60 4.76 11.38 4.82
CA LEU A 60 4.64 11.16 6.25
C LEU A 60 4.02 12.39 6.89
N PHE A 61 3.06 12.19 7.79
CA PHE A 61 2.40 13.26 8.51
C PHE A 61 3.16 13.57 9.81
N ARG A 62 3.55 14.84 10.02
CA ARG A 62 4.26 15.25 11.25
C ARG A 62 3.36 15.28 12.48
N ASN A 63 2.07 15.55 12.28
CA ASN A 63 1.04 15.62 13.32
C ASN A 63 0.48 14.24 13.68
N ASP A 64 0.72 13.21 12.89
CA ASP A 64 0.22 11.85 13.14
C ASP A 64 1.30 10.80 12.84
N GLN A 65 1.83 10.21 13.91
CA GLN A 65 2.93 9.24 13.79
C GLN A 65 2.50 7.89 13.21
N HIS A 66 1.21 7.65 13.02
CA HIS A 66 0.64 6.39 12.53
C HIS A 66 0.14 6.50 11.09
N ARG A 67 0.08 7.72 10.55
CA ARG A 67 -0.46 7.99 9.22
C ARG A 67 0.65 8.08 8.17
N LEU A 68 0.38 7.52 7.01
CA LEU A 68 1.16 7.73 5.78
C LEU A 68 0.20 7.96 4.60
N ARG A 69 0.69 8.61 3.54
CA ARG A 69 -0.03 8.75 2.27
C ARG A 69 0.75 8.10 1.16
N ILE A 70 0.08 7.32 0.33
CA ILE A 70 0.65 6.81 -0.92
C ILE A 70 0.08 7.68 -2.03
N VAL A 71 0.95 8.33 -2.81
CA VAL A 71 0.58 9.18 -3.95
C VAL A 71 1.11 8.51 -5.20
N VAL A 72 0.21 8.10 -6.09
CA VAL A 72 0.55 7.56 -7.41
C VAL A 72 0.69 8.69 -8.43
N ASP A 73 -0.29 9.59 -8.45
CA ASP A 73 -0.33 10.82 -9.22
C ASP A 73 -1.25 11.85 -8.52
N SER A 74 -1.58 12.97 -9.17
CA SER A 74 -2.39 14.05 -8.56
C SER A 74 -3.83 13.66 -8.23
N GLU A 75 -4.38 12.66 -8.94
CA GLU A 75 -5.78 12.23 -8.78
C GLU A 75 -5.89 10.87 -8.06
N SER A 76 -4.76 10.18 -7.86
CA SER A 76 -4.69 8.84 -7.29
C SER A 76 -3.79 8.83 -6.05
N GLU A 77 -4.36 9.21 -4.91
CA GLU A 77 -3.73 9.15 -3.60
C GLU A 77 -4.60 8.43 -2.57
N VAL A 78 -3.98 7.87 -1.54
CA VAL A 78 -4.68 7.22 -0.43
C VAL A 78 -3.95 7.39 0.89
N ASP A 79 -4.70 7.79 1.92
CA ASP A 79 -4.25 7.87 3.30
C ASP A 79 -4.45 6.54 4.03
N LEU A 80 -3.40 6.07 4.71
CA LEU A 80 -3.42 4.84 5.49
C LEU A 80 -2.98 5.12 6.92
N LEU A 81 -3.76 4.58 7.86
CA LEU A 81 -3.40 4.52 9.28
C LEU A 81 -2.96 3.11 9.62
N VAL A 82 -1.83 2.98 10.30
CA VAL A 82 -1.30 1.70 10.76
C VAL A 82 -1.17 1.66 12.28
N GLN A 83 -1.05 0.46 12.84
CA GLN A 83 -1.19 0.25 14.29
C GLN A 83 -0.12 0.93 15.12
N THR A 84 1.10 1.04 14.59
CA THR A 84 2.25 1.62 15.30
C THR A 84 3.09 2.44 14.34
N ARG A 85 3.79 3.45 14.89
CA ARG A 85 4.82 4.20 14.17
C ARG A 85 5.87 3.27 13.53
N HIS A 86 6.27 2.22 14.23
CA HIS A 86 7.25 1.27 13.72
C HIS A 86 6.76 0.57 12.44
N LEU A 87 5.51 0.12 12.42
CA LEU A 87 4.92 -0.48 11.23
C LEU A 87 4.83 0.53 10.07
N ARG A 88 4.49 1.79 10.37
CA ARG A 88 4.47 2.88 9.38
C ARG A 88 5.85 3.05 8.75
N ASP A 89 6.87 3.14 9.58
CA ASP A 89 8.25 3.36 9.15
C ASP A 89 8.77 2.19 8.32
N ILE A 90 8.46 0.93 8.69
CA ILE A 90 8.78 -0.25 7.87
C ILE A 90 8.09 -0.18 6.51
N VAL A 91 6.77 0.10 6.46
CA VAL A 91 6.01 0.17 5.20
C VAL A 91 6.62 1.24 4.28
N VAL A 92 6.92 2.41 4.83
CA VAL A 92 7.52 3.53 4.07
C VAL A 92 8.92 3.17 3.56
N LEU A 93 9.76 2.52 4.39
CA LEU A 93 11.09 2.06 3.99
C LEU A 93 11.01 1.04 2.85
N VAL A 94 10.10 0.06 2.93
CA VAL A 94 9.90 -0.94 1.89
C VAL A 94 9.49 -0.28 0.58
N ILE A 95 8.47 0.58 0.61
CA ILE A 95 7.95 1.22 -0.60
C ILE A 95 8.99 2.16 -1.23
N ARG A 96 9.65 3.01 -0.44
CA ARG A 96 10.70 3.91 -0.94
C ARG A 96 11.89 3.14 -1.52
N GLY A 97 12.30 2.05 -0.87
CA GLY A 97 13.36 1.18 -1.39
C GLY A 97 12.99 0.51 -2.73
N LEU A 98 11.74 0.10 -2.90
CA LEU A 98 11.25 -0.42 -4.18
C LEU A 98 11.20 0.67 -5.26
N ALA A 99 10.78 1.89 -4.91
CA ALA A 99 10.74 3.00 -5.84
C ALA A 99 12.13 3.45 -6.31
N GLN A 100 13.09 3.52 -5.39
CA GLN A 100 14.49 3.78 -5.74
C GLN A 100 15.02 2.75 -6.74
N ARG A 101 14.80 1.45 -6.49
CA ARG A 101 15.24 0.38 -7.40
C ARG A 101 14.56 0.45 -8.77
N PHE A 102 13.29 0.80 -8.81
CA PHE A 102 12.56 0.98 -10.07
C PHE A 102 13.21 2.09 -10.91
N ASN A 103 13.50 3.24 -10.30
CA ASN A 103 14.15 4.37 -10.96
C ASN A 103 15.57 4.02 -11.43
N SER A 104 16.36 3.34 -10.62
CA SER A 104 17.69 2.88 -11.03
C SER A 104 17.63 1.88 -12.19
N THR A 105 16.67 0.94 -12.17
CA THR A 105 16.51 -0.05 -13.25
C THR A 105 16.09 0.61 -14.55
N SER A 106 15.11 1.52 -14.49
CA SER A 106 14.63 2.29 -15.64
C SER A 106 15.76 3.11 -16.26
N LEU A 107 16.50 3.85 -15.44
CA LEU A 107 17.63 4.67 -15.89
C LEU A 107 18.75 3.79 -16.50
N ASN A 108 19.11 2.69 -15.84
CA ASN A 108 20.09 1.74 -16.39
C ASN A 108 19.63 1.10 -17.72
N SER A 109 18.32 0.87 -17.90
CA SER A 109 17.79 0.39 -19.17
C SER A 109 17.83 1.45 -20.26
N LEU A 110 17.58 2.73 -19.92
CA LEU A 110 17.67 3.85 -20.86
C LEU A 110 19.12 4.08 -21.31
N LEU A 111 20.09 4.07 -20.39
CA LEU A 111 21.51 4.24 -20.71
C LEU A 111 22.08 3.10 -21.58
N LYS A 112 21.50 1.90 -21.53
CA LYS A 112 21.95 0.78 -22.37
C LYS A 112 21.54 0.87 -23.84
N ILE A 113 20.72 1.85 -24.22
CA ILE A 113 20.28 2.05 -25.61
C ILE A 113 21.32 2.88 -26.41
N GLU A 114 22.36 3.41 -25.77
CA GLU A 114 23.42 4.23 -26.42
C GLU A 114 24.70 3.44 -26.80
N THR A 115 24.62 2.16 -27.18
CA THR A 115 25.80 1.44 -27.72
C THR A 115 25.41 0.44 -28.78
#